data_AF-A0A822B533-F1
#
_entry.id   AF-A0A822B533-F1
#
_cell.length_a   1.000
_cell.length_b   1.000
_cell.length_c   1.000
_cell.angle_alpha   90.00
_cell.angle_beta   90.00
_cell.angle_gamma   90.00
#
_symmetry.space_group_name_H-M   'P 1'
#
loop_
_entity.id
_entity.type
_entity.pdbx_description
1 polymer ?
#
loop_
_entity_poly.entity_id
_entity_poly.type
_entity_poly.pdbx_seq_one_letter_code
_entity_poly.pdbx_strand_id
1 'polypeptide(L)'
;DWHTHEFRLKLTRYNQWFSPIMPLLIEGVVAQIRQIMQRVVEDDNVFPDEDVIRSSIVATKSCIRICQEWESVDYPDINIRYAALIKLTNTICEQCRQYARNLAHKLSENESFIDLYRTRSYNVAEKFCVVVNDIDYVKQKLLSSLPNLLHFSSVIDKMIESYELTDFQQTKVTLERLIATAENEMNNVIELIFDHVDTLFCASLKDKVSKYYEDEKNENVDPMKDINQYIDHEIVAKLDKSLKVTQCSRVACAIHIKALQCLRELLPLQEPPDFYERVLRTFNHLTKYFETKYREEQHIHSSSREEITTFRRTLEQFASSTEQLQLRYFQDIAGKDSPVNML
;
A
#
# COMPACT_ATOMS: atom_id res chain seq x y z
N ASP A 1 22.77 -67.95 -9.31
CA ASP A 1 22.98 -66.51 -9.58
C ASP A 1 22.23 -66.07 -10.82
N TRP A 2 20.97 -65.67 -10.65
CA TRP A 2 20.19 -64.98 -11.69
C TRP A 2 20.22 -63.50 -11.36
N HIS A 3 21.25 -62.79 -11.83
CA HIS A 3 21.28 -61.34 -11.73
C HIS A 3 20.22 -60.77 -12.67
N THR A 4 19.18 -60.20 -12.10
CA THR A 4 18.21 -59.33 -12.75
C THR A 4 18.94 -58.14 -13.38
N HIS A 5 19.28 -58.24 -14.66
CA HIS A 5 19.65 -57.06 -15.45
C HIS A 5 18.38 -56.25 -15.70
N GLU A 6 18.18 -55.22 -14.88
CA GLU A 6 17.14 -54.21 -15.06
C GLU A 6 17.46 -53.43 -16.35
N PHE A 7 16.86 -53.84 -17.47
CA PHE A 7 16.96 -53.12 -18.75
C PHE A 7 16.23 -51.79 -18.63
N ARG A 8 16.96 -50.70 -18.37
CA ARG A 8 16.42 -49.34 -18.41
C ARG A 8 16.36 -48.83 -19.85
N LEU A 9 15.18 -48.95 -20.46
CA LEU A 9 14.87 -48.28 -21.72
C LEU A 9 14.83 -46.76 -21.49
N LYS A 10 15.80 -46.02 -22.05
CA LYS A 10 15.77 -44.55 -22.08
C LYS A 10 15.05 -44.11 -23.35
N LEU A 11 13.91 -43.43 -23.21
CA LEU A 11 13.28 -42.74 -24.34
C LEU A 11 14.19 -41.58 -24.77
N THR A 12 14.88 -41.72 -25.89
CA THR A 12 15.72 -40.66 -26.46
C THR A 12 14.89 -39.77 -27.39
N ARG A 13 15.15 -38.46 -27.38
CA ARG A 13 14.54 -37.46 -28.29
C ARG A 13 13.03 -37.29 -28.18
N TYR A 14 12.41 -37.73 -27.08
CA TYR A 14 10.98 -37.52 -26.83
C TYR A 14 10.58 -36.04 -26.89
N ASN A 15 11.48 -35.14 -26.49
CA ASN A 15 11.31 -33.70 -26.58
C ASN A 15 11.01 -33.23 -28.01
N GLN A 16 11.63 -33.82 -29.03
CA GLN A 16 11.39 -33.45 -30.43
C GLN A 16 9.95 -33.75 -30.86
N TRP A 17 9.32 -34.78 -30.30
CA TRP A 17 7.93 -35.13 -30.61
C TRP A 17 6.93 -34.12 -30.03
N PHE A 18 7.25 -33.57 -28.86
CA PHE A 18 6.40 -32.59 -28.17
C PHE A 18 6.74 -31.13 -28.51
N SER A 19 7.89 -30.87 -29.15
CA SER A 19 8.36 -29.53 -29.51
C SER A 19 7.30 -28.68 -30.22
N PRO A 20 6.52 -29.21 -31.21
CA PRO A 20 5.46 -28.44 -31.86
C PRO A 20 4.30 -28.04 -30.93
N ILE A 21 4.07 -28.79 -29.86
CA ILE A 21 2.96 -28.60 -28.91
C ILE A 21 3.37 -27.64 -27.79
N MET A 22 4.66 -27.52 -27.47
CA MET A 22 5.12 -26.68 -26.35
C MET A 22 4.67 -25.21 -26.42
N PRO A 23 4.72 -24.52 -27.57
CA PRO A 23 4.17 -23.16 -27.67
C PRO A 23 2.69 -23.10 -27.31
N LEU A 24 1.89 -24.08 -27.76
CA LEU A 24 0.45 -24.16 -27.45
C LEU A 24 0.22 -24.43 -25.96
N LEU A 25 1.06 -25.25 -25.33
CA LEU A 25 1.00 -25.51 -23.90
C LEU A 25 1.27 -24.22 -23.11
N ILE A 26 2.30 -23.45 -23.49
CA ILE A 26 2.62 -22.15 -22.88
C ILE A 26 1.43 -21.19 -23.03
N GLU A 27 0.81 -21.13 -24.21
CA GLU A 27 -0.41 -20.31 -24.40
C GLU A 27 -1.56 -20.77 -23.52
N GLY A 28 -1.75 -22.08 -23.37
CA GLY A 28 -2.76 -22.66 -22.47
C GLY A 28 -2.52 -22.24 -21.02
N VAL A 29 -1.28 -22.30 -20.55
CA VAL A 29 -0.88 -21.85 -19.20
C VAL A 29 -1.14 -20.34 -19.03
N VAL A 30 -0.75 -19.53 -20.01
CA VAL A 30 -1.00 -18.07 -20.02
C VAL A 30 -2.50 -17.77 -19.96
N ALA A 31 -3.31 -18.48 -20.74
CA ALA A 31 -4.76 -18.32 -20.75
C ALA A 31 -5.39 -18.69 -19.40
N GLN A 32 -4.93 -19.78 -18.77
CA GLN A 32 -5.38 -20.17 -17.43
C GLN A 32 -5.06 -19.12 -16.37
N ILE A 33 -3.84 -18.57 -16.38
CA ILE A 33 -3.45 -17.49 -15.46
C ILE A 33 -4.37 -16.27 -15.61
N ARG A 34 -4.63 -15.85 -16.85
CA ARG A 34 -5.55 -14.73 -17.13
C ARG A 34 -6.95 -15.03 -16.61
N GLN A 35 -7.46 -16.22 -16.89
CA GLN A 35 -8.79 -16.62 -16.47
C GLN A 35 -8.95 -16.64 -14.94
N ILE A 36 -7.95 -17.16 -14.22
CA ILE A 36 -7.95 -17.16 -12.75
C ILE A 36 -7.99 -15.73 -12.23
N MET A 37 -7.10 -14.87 -12.73
CA MET A 37 -6.99 -13.49 -12.26
C MET A 37 -8.23 -12.66 -12.60
N GLN A 38 -8.85 -12.88 -13.76
CA GLN A 38 -10.10 -12.23 -14.15
C GLN A 38 -11.28 -12.71 -13.31
N ARG A 39 -11.45 -14.02 -13.14
CA ARG A 39 -12.54 -14.59 -12.32
C ARG A 39 -12.47 -14.14 -10.89
N VAL A 40 -11.28 -14.06 -10.32
CA VAL A 40 -11.08 -13.59 -8.94
C VAL A 40 -11.57 -12.16 -8.79
N VAL A 41 -11.36 -11.29 -9.79
CA VAL A 41 -11.96 -9.96 -9.79
C VAL A 41 -13.46 -10.05 -9.93
N GLU A 42 -14.00 -10.83 -10.86
CA GLU A 42 -15.45 -10.94 -11.12
C GLU A 42 -16.23 -11.48 -9.91
N ASP A 43 -15.77 -12.60 -9.38
CA ASP A 43 -16.32 -13.35 -8.24
C ASP A 43 -15.99 -12.70 -6.89
N ASP A 44 -15.10 -11.69 -6.85
CA ASP A 44 -14.87 -10.91 -5.65
C ASP A 44 -16.13 -10.12 -5.30
N ASN A 45 -16.91 -10.72 -4.41
CA ASN A 45 -17.52 -9.95 -3.34
C ASN A 45 -16.37 -9.35 -2.56
N VAL A 46 -16.09 -8.07 -2.81
CA VAL A 46 -15.06 -7.25 -2.14
C VAL A 46 -15.17 -7.36 -0.60
N PHE A 47 -16.29 -7.88 -0.10
CA PHE A 47 -16.59 -8.13 1.32
C PHE A 47 -17.07 -9.59 1.51
N PRO A 48 -16.14 -10.56 1.62
CA PRO A 48 -16.51 -11.91 2.03
C PRO A 48 -16.95 -11.93 3.49
N ASP A 49 -17.90 -12.81 3.83
CA ASP A 49 -18.18 -13.15 5.23
C ASP A 49 -16.91 -13.73 5.90
N GLU A 50 -16.79 -13.62 7.23
CA GLU A 50 -15.58 -13.98 8.00
C GLU A 50 -15.04 -15.41 7.74
N ASP A 51 -15.88 -16.32 7.27
CA ASP A 51 -15.54 -17.73 7.00
C ASP A 51 -15.12 -18.03 5.55
N VAL A 52 -15.10 -17.04 4.64
CA VAL A 52 -14.78 -17.25 3.22
C VAL A 52 -13.30 -17.01 2.96
N ILE A 53 -12.62 -17.99 2.36
CA ILE A 53 -11.24 -17.83 1.87
C ILE A 53 -11.22 -16.72 0.83
N ARG A 54 -10.47 -15.64 1.11
CA ARG A 54 -10.35 -14.51 0.19
C ARG A 54 -9.90 -14.97 -1.19
N SER A 55 -10.57 -14.45 -2.21
CA SER A 55 -10.28 -14.71 -3.62
C SER A 55 -8.80 -14.39 -3.96
N SER A 56 -8.23 -13.35 -3.35
CA SER A 56 -6.82 -12.94 -3.46
C SER A 56 -5.85 -14.07 -3.10
N ILE A 57 -6.17 -14.83 -2.05
CA ILE A 57 -5.42 -15.99 -1.58
C ILE A 57 -5.56 -17.14 -2.57
N VAL A 58 -6.78 -17.41 -3.03
CA VAL A 58 -7.07 -18.49 -3.99
C VAL A 58 -6.35 -18.23 -5.31
N ALA A 59 -6.44 -17.01 -5.85
CA ALA A 59 -5.81 -16.57 -7.09
C ALA A 59 -4.29 -16.75 -7.02
N THR A 60 -3.70 -16.23 -5.94
CA THR A 60 -2.27 -16.31 -5.68
C THR A 60 -1.81 -17.77 -5.60
N LYS A 61 -2.48 -18.59 -4.79
CA LYS A 61 -2.12 -20.02 -4.66
C LYS A 61 -2.24 -20.76 -5.98
N SER A 62 -3.28 -20.47 -6.76
CA SER A 62 -3.52 -21.09 -8.06
C SER A 62 -2.44 -20.69 -9.07
N CYS A 63 -2.07 -19.41 -9.13
CA CYS A 63 -0.98 -18.95 -10.00
C CYS A 63 0.37 -19.55 -9.59
N ILE A 64 0.69 -19.58 -8.29
CA ILE A 64 1.90 -20.22 -7.77
C ILE A 64 1.92 -21.70 -8.17
N ARG A 65 0.79 -22.40 -8.02
CA ARG A 65 0.67 -23.81 -8.38
C ARG A 65 0.91 -24.04 -9.86
N ILE A 66 0.35 -23.19 -10.72
CA ILE A 66 0.58 -23.25 -12.17
C ILE A 66 2.07 -23.07 -12.50
N CYS A 67 2.77 -22.13 -11.86
CA CYS A 67 4.21 -21.96 -12.05
C CYS A 67 5.00 -23.21 -11.62
N GLN A 68 4.63 -23.81 -10.48
CA GLN A 68 5.27 -25.04 -10.00
C GLN A 68 5.00 -26.22 -10.93
N GLU A 69 3.79 -26.33 -11.47
CA GLU A 69 3.42 -27.36 -12.43
C GLU A 69 4.16 -27.17 -13.75
N TRP A 70 4.32 -25.94 -14.23
CA TRP A 70 5.17 -25.62 -15.37
C TRP A 70 6.61 -26.08 -15.16
N GLU A 71 7.23 -25.77 -14.02
CA GLU A 71 8.59 -26.25 -13.73
C GLU A 71 8.66 -27.77 -13.60
N SER A 72 7.59 -28.42 -13.12
CA SER A 72 7.53 -29.89 -13.02
C SER A 72 7.49 -30.61 -14.37
N VAL A 73 7.17 -29.89 -15.47
CA VAL A 73 7.28 -30.44 -16.84
C VAL A 73 8.74 -30.78 -17.17
N ASP A 74 9.70 -30.09 -16.54
CA ASP A 74 11.15 -30.26 -16.72
C ASP A 74 11.56 -30.44 -18.18
N TYR A 75 11.00 -29.59 -19.06
CA TYR A 75 11.21 -29.73 -20.48
C TYR A 75 12.67 -29.42 -20.86
N PRO A 76 13.37 -30.30 -21.60
CA PRO A 76 14.83 -30.21 -21.74
C PRO A 76 15.31 -29.12 -22.70
N ASP A 77 14.45 -28.57 -23.56
CA ASP A 77 14.85 -27.49 -24.49
C ASP A 77 14.90 -26.14 -23.76
N ILE A 78 16.10 -25.59 -23.67
CA ILE A 78 16.35 -24.33 -22.97
C ILE A 78 15.69 -23.13 -23.66
N ASN A 79 15.54 -23.14 -25.00
CA ASN A 79 14.90 -22.04 -25.73
C ASN A 79 13.42 -21.94 -25.39
N ILE A 80 12.76 -23.10 -25.28
CA ILE A 80 11.34 -23.18 -24.91
C ILE A 80 11.15 -22.76 -23.45
N ARG A 81 12.03 -23.18 -22.54
CA ARG A 81 12.01 -22.72 -21.14
C ARG A 81 12.23 -21.22 -21.02
N TYR A 82 13.17 -20.67 -21.77
CA TYR A 82 13.45 -19.24 -21.80
C TYR A 82 12.27 -18.43 -22.37
N ALA A 83 11.63 -18.91 -23.44
CA ALA A 83 10.43 -18.29 -24.00
C ALA A 83 9.26 -18.31 -23.00
N ALA A 84 9.06 -19.43 -22.29
CA ALA A 84 8.05 -19.54 -21.25
C ALA A 84 8.34 -18.60 -20.08
N LEU A 85 9.59 -18.55 -19.61
CA LEU A 85 10.04 -17.64 -18.55
C LEU A 85 9.62 -16.19 -18.83
N ILE A 86 9.92 -15.67 -20.03
CA ILE A 86 9.56 -14.31 -20.42
C ILE A 86 8.04 -14.15 -20.45
N LYS A 87 7.34 -15.09 -21.09
CA LYS A 87 5.90 -14.96 -21.36
C LYS A 87 5.04 -15.10 -20.10
N LEU A 88 5.38 -16.02 -19.22
CA LEU A 88 4.71 -16.21 -17.93
C LEU A 88 4.95 -15.02 -17.02
N THR A 89 6.20 -14.56 -16.90
CA THR A 89 6.52 -13.37 -16.08
C THR A 89 5.76 -12.15 -16.55
N ASN A 90 5.80 -11.85 -17.85
CA ASN A 90 5.07 -10.70 -18.41
C ASN A 90 3.56 -10.81 -18.17
N THR A 91 2.99 -12.01 -18.38
CA THR A 91 1.55 -12.25 -18.16
C THR A 91 1.18 -12.04 -16.71
N ILE A 92 1.90 -12.64 -15.76
CA ILE A 92 1.57 -12.53 -14.33
C ILE A 92 1.68 -11.09 -13.86
N CYS A 93 2.73 -10.37 -14.25
CA CYS A 93 2.87 -8.96 -13.89
C CYS A 93 1.75 -8.09 -14.46
N GLU A 94 1.34 -8.30 -15.72
CA GLU A 94 0.20 -7.60 -16.30
C GLU A 94 -1.10 -7.92 -15.56
N GLN A 95 -1.35 -9.19 -15.25
CA GLN A 95 -2.56 -9.59 -14.53
C GLN A 95 -2.59 -9.08 -13.08
N CYS A 96 -1.45 -8.99 -12.40
CA CYS A 96 -1.37 -8.39 -11.05
C CYS A 96 -1.68 -6.88 -11.09
N ARG A 97 -1.18 -6.16 -12.09
CA ARG A 97 -1.52 -4.74 -12.31
C ARG A 97 -3.01 -4.56 -12.57
N GLN A 98 -3.58 -5.37 -13.46
CA GLN A 98 -5.00 -5.33 -13.78
C GLN A 98 -5.87 -5.67 -12.57
N TYR A 99 -5.48 -6.67 -11.78
CA TYR A 99 -6.16 -7.03 -10.53
C TYR A 99 -6.25 -5.84 -9.57
N ALA A 100 -5.14 -5.16 -9.30
CA ALA A 100 -5.12 -3.99 -8.43
C ALA A 100 -6.03 -2.87 -8.96
N ARG A 101 -5.92 -2.54 -10.25
CA ARG A 101 -6.75 -1.50 -10.89
C ARG A 101 -8.24 -1.83 -10.85
N ASN A 102 -8.60 -3.07 -11.13
CA ASN A 102 -10.00 -3.49 -11.15
C ASN A 102 -10.61 -3.50 -9.74
N LEU A 103 -9.85 -3.91 -8.72
CA LEU A 103 -10.29 -3.79 -7.33
C LEU A 103 -10.53 -2.34 -6.93
N ALA A 104 -9.60 -1.43 -7.25
CA ALA A 104 -9.79 0.00 -6.99
C ALA A 104 -10.99 0.58 -7.74
N HIS A 105 -11.22 0.15 -8.98
CA HIS A 105 -12.39 0.54 -9.77
C HIS A 105 -13.70 0.05 -9.13
N LYS A 106 -13.78 -1.24 -8.79
CA LYS A 106 -14.94 -1.84 -8.09
C LYS A 106 -15.24 -1.16 -6.76
N LEU A 107 -14.19 -0.71 -6.08
CA LEU A 107 -14.30 0.06 -4.86
C LEU A 107 -14.95 1.42 -5.14
N SER A 108 -14.55 2.12 -6.20
CA SER A 108 -15.13 3.42 -6.60
C SER A 108 -16.55 3.34 -7.17
N GLU A 109 -16.93 2.24 -7.84
CA GLU A 109 -18.23 2.09 -8.51
C GLU A 109 -19.35 1.55 -7.62
N ASN A 110 -19.02 0.93 -6.48
CA ASN A 110 -20.02 0.34 -5.61
C ASN A 110 -20.99 1.42 -5.11
N GLU A 111 -22.29 1.33 -5.40
CA GLU A 111 -23.29 2.31 -4.92
C GLU A 111 -23.33 2.38 -3.39
N SER A 112 -23.04 1.26 -2.72
CA SER A 112 -22.83 1.25 -1.26
C SER A 112 -21.69 2.18 -0.84
N PHE A 113 -20.66 2.34 -1.66
CA PHE A 113 -19.52 3.25 -1.47
C PHE A 113 -19.91 4.73 -1.65
N ILE A 114 -20.80 5.01 -2.61
CA ILE A 114 -21.32 6.36 -2.90
C ILE A 114 -22.30 6.82 -1.78
N ASP A 115 -23.19 5.94 -1.31
CA ASP A 115 -24.07 6.24 -0.17
C ASP A 115 -23.33 6.25 1.17
N LEU A 116 -22.21 5.53 1.27
CA LEU A 116 -21.29 5.61 2.39
C LEU A 116 -20.52 6.95 2.45
N TYR A 117 -20.21 7.54 1.29
CA TYR A 117 -19.67 8.91 1.18
C TYR A 117 -20.68 9.95 1.70
N ARG A 118 -21.98 9.72 1.46
CA ARG A 118 -23.08 10.56 1.98
C ARG A 118 -23.34 10.36 3.47
N THR A 119 -23.24 9.12 3.97
CA THR A 119 -23.53 8.80 5.37
C THR A 119 -22.32 8.95 6.30
N ARG A 120 -21.11 9.21 5.77
CA ARG A 120 -19.84 9.30 6.53
C ARG A 120 -19.67 8.12 7.50
N SER A 121 -20.10 6.94 7.06
CA SER A 121 -20.28 5.80 7.96
C SER A 121 -18.99 4.98 8.12
N TYR A 122 -18.86 4.42 9.33
CA TYR A 122 -17.74 3.67 9.85
C TYR A 122 -17.31 2.45 9.00
N ASN A 123 -18.24 1.77 8.32
CA ASN A 123 -17.93 0.54 7.56
C ASN A 123 -17.02 0.74 6.34
N VAL A 124 -16.74 1.99 5.93
CA VAL A 124 -15.93 2.28 4.74
C VAL A 124 -14.45 2.02 4.95
N ALA A 125 -13.92 2.43 6.11
CA ALA A 125 -12.49 2.32 6.41
C ALA A 125 -12.05 0.85 6.44
N GLU A 126 -12.87 -0.04 6.99
CA GLU A 126 -12.60 -1.48 7.03
C GLU A 126 -12.55 -2.08 5.62
N LYS A 127 -13.50 -1.69 4.76
CA LYS A 127 -13.56 -2.11 3.35
C LYS A 127 -12.31 -1.71 2.57
N PHE A 128 -11.82 -0.49 2.78
CA PHE A 128 -10.55 -0.04 2.22
C PHE A 128 -9.36 -0.88 2.68
N CYS A 129 -9.32 -1.21 3.97
CA CYS A 129 -8.25 -2.04 4.54
C CYS A 129 -8.22 -3.44 3.94
N VAL A 130 -9.39 -4.05 3.70
CA VAL A 130 -9.48 -5.36 3.04
C VAL A 130 -8.86 -5.30 1.64
N VAL A 131 -9.27 -4.33 0.81
CA VAL A 131 -8.75 -4.17 -0.55
C VAL A 131 -7.23 -3.94 -0.56
N VAL A 132 -6.74 -3.05 0.31
CA VAL A 132 -5.30 -2.78 0.43
C VAL A 132 -4.52 -4.03 0.83
N ASN A 133 -5.03 -4.79 1.79
CA ASN A 133 -4.40 -6.04 2.21
C ASN A 133 -4.36 -7.09 1.10
N ASP A 134 -5.41 -7.17 0.28
CA ASP A 134 -5.51 -8.14 -0.81
C ASP A 134 -4.55 -7.80 -1.95
N ILE A 135 -4.46 -6.52 -2.34
CA ILE A 135 -3.46 -6.03 -3.30
C ILE A 135 -2.05 -6.29 -2.77
N ASP A 136 -1.78 -5.94 -1.51
CA ASP A 136 -0.46 -6.15 -0.89
C ASP A 136 -0.12 -7.63 -0.74
N TYR A 137 -1.11 -8.50 -0.47
CA TYR A 137 -0.92 -9.95 -0.42
C TYR A 137 -0.49 -10.51 -1.79
N VAL A 138 -1.20 -10.17 -2.87
CA VAL A 138 -0.83 -10.63 -4.22
C VAL A 138 0.57 -10.15 -4.58
N LYS A 139 0.88 -8.88 -4.30
CA LYS A 139 2.23 -8.31 -4.53
C LYS A 139 3.31 -9.12 -3.80
N GLN A 140 3.19 -9.27 -2.48
CA GLN A 140 4.22 -9.91 -1.66
C GLN A 140 4.36 -11.42 -1.91
N LYS A 141 3.25 -12.11 -2.19
CA LYS A 141 3.23 -13.58 -2.28
C LYS A 141 3.36 -14.11 -3.69
N LEU A 142 2.86 -13.41 -4.70
CA LEU A 142 2.99 -13.82 -6.10
C LEU A 142 4.21 -13.15 -6.74
N LEU A 143 4.20 -11.81 -6.88
CA LEU A 143 5.23 -11.09 -7.65
C LEU A 143 6.64 -11.30 -7.08
N SER A 144 6.83 -11.11 -5.79
CA SER A 144 8.15 -11.25 -5.16
C SER A 144 8.69 -12.70 -5.18
N SER A 145 7.83 -13.69 -5.46
CA SER A 145 8.22 -15.11 -5.54
C SER A 145 8.57 -15.58 -6.95
N LEU A 146 8.21 -14.81 -8.00
CA LEU A 146 8.39 -15.20 -9.40
C LEU A 146 9.83 -15.58 -9.79
N PRO A 147 10.88 -14.84 -9.37
CA PRO A 147 12.25 -15.18 -9.73
C PRO A 147 12.65 -16.60 -9.29
N ASN A 148 12.13 -17.02 -8.14
CA ASN A 148 12.36 -18.35 -7.58
C ASN A 148 11.46 -19.39 -8.23
N LEU A 149 10.16 -19.09 -8.41
CA LEU A 149 9.18 -20.03 -8.96
C LEU A 149 9.48 -20.45 -10.40
N LEU A 150 10.06 -19.57 -11.21
CA LEU A 150 10.39 -19.84 -12.62
C LEU A 150 11.91 -20.00 -12.84
N HIS A 151 12.67 -20.17 -11.75
CA HIS A 151 14.12 -20.42 -11.76
C HIS A 151 14.92 -19.47 -12.69
N PHE A 152 14.72 -18.15 -12.57
CA PHE A 152 15.28 -17.15 -13.49
C PHE A 152 16.78 -17.36 -13.75
N SER A 153 17.59 -17.45 -12.68
CA SER A 153 19.03 -17.62 -12.80
C SER A 153 19.39 -18.92 -13.52
N SER A 154 18.79 -20.06 -13.15
CA SER A 154 19.08 -21.35 -13.76
C SER A 154 18.79 -21.38 -15.26
N VAL A 155 17.68 -20.78 -15.70
CA VAL A 155 17.30 -20.73 -17.11
C VAL A 155 18.24 -19.79 -17.89
N ILE A 156 18.58 -18.64 -17.31
CA ILE A 156 19.41 -17.63 -17.97
C ILE A 156 20.87 -18.08 -18.05
N ASP A 157 21.42 -18.65 -16.97
CA ASP A 157 22.79 -19.17 -16.93
C ASP A 157 22.97 -20.27 -17.99
N LYS A 158 22.01 -21.19 -18.13
CA LYS A 158 22.01 -22.21 -19.19
C LYS A 158 21.91 -21.64 -20.61
N MET A 159 21.21 -20.52 -20.81
CA MET A 159 21.18 -19.82 -22.10
C MET A 159 22.56 -19.22 -22.42
N ILE A 160 23.22 -18.62 -21.44
CA ILE A 160 24.58 -18.07 -21.60
C ILE A 160 25.56 -19.21 -21.93
N GLU A 161 25.48 -20.34 -21.22
CA GLU A 161 26.31 -21.51 -21.49
C GLU A 161 26.08 -22.10 -22.89
N SER A 162 24.83 -22.10 -23.37
CA SER A 162 24.47 -22.72 -24.66
C SER A 162 24.85 -21.87 -25.87
N TYR A 163 24.88 -20.55 -25.72
CA TYR A 163 25.06 -19.60 -26.83
C TYR A 163 26.29 -18.70 -26.71
N GLU A 164 26.99 -18.73 -25.56
CA GLU A 164 28.14 -17.88 -25.23
C GLU A 164 27.86 -16.37 -25.36
N LEU A 165 26.60 -15.96 -25.22
CA LEU A 165 26.16 -14.57 -25.32
C LEU A 165 25.87 -13.99 -23.92
N THR A 166 26.62 -12.97 -23.52
CA THR A 166 26.41 -12.28 -22.24
C THR A 166 25.13 -11.43 -22.22
N ASP A 167 24.55 -11.12 -23.38
CA ASP A 167 23.34 -10.31 -23.50
C ASP A 167 22.13 -10.91 -22.77
N PHE A 168 22.11 -12.23 -22.56
CA PHE A 168 21.07 -12.89 -21.75
C PHE A 168 21.07 -12.45 -20.28
N GLN A 169 22.19 -11.94 -19.74
CA GLN A 169 22.20 -11.34 -18.40
C GLN A 169 21.31 -10.10 -18.33
N GLN A 170 21.22 -9.32 -19.42
CA GLN A 170 20.32 -8.16 -19.48
C GLN A 170 18.85 -8.56 -19.42
N THR A 171 18.50 -9.78 -19.87
CA THR A 171 17.14 -10.31 -19.72
C THR A 171 16.77 -10.46 -18.26
N LYS A 172 17.67 -10.98 -17.41
CA LYS A 172 17.40 -11.12 -15.97
C LYS A 172 17.02 -9.78 -15.35
N VAL A 173 17.87 -8.78 -15.59
CA VAL A 173 17.67 -7.40 -15.13
C VAL A 173 16.35 -6.82 -15.67
N THR A 174 16.02 -7.13 -16.94
CA THR A 174 14.78 -6.66 -17.55
C THR A 174 13.54 -7.29 -16.92
N LEU A 175 13.57 -8.59 -16.61
CA LEU A 175 12.46 -9.29 -15.95
C LEU A 175 12.29 -8.84 -14.50
N GLU A 176 13.39 -8.66 -13.76
CA GLU A 176 13.37 -8.11 -12.40
C GLU A 176 12.83 -6.68 -12.39
N ARG A 177 13.23 -5.85 -13.36
CA ARG A 177 12.66 -4.51 -13.55
C ARG A 177 11.17 -4.57 -13.86
N LEU A 178 10.73 -5.51 -14.67
CA LEU A 178 9.31 -5.68 -15.01
C LEU A 178 8.47 -6.05 -13.77
N ILE A 179 9.02 -6.87 -12.87
CA ILE A 179 8.42 -7.15 -11.55
C ILE A 179 8.37 -5.86 -10.72
N ALA A 180 9.50 -5.15 -10.58
CA ALA A 180 9.56 -3.91 -9.80
C ALA A 180 8.60 -2.83 -10.32
N THR A 181 8.44 -2.69 -11.65
CA THR A 181 7.45 -1.79 -12.25
C THR A 181 6.03 -2.22 -11.88
N ALA A 182 5.70 -3.50 -11.94
CA ALA A 182 4.38 -3.99 -11.53
C ALA A 182 4.12 -3.74 -10.03
N GLU A 183 5.11 -3.99 -9.16
CA GLU A 183 5.01 -3.71 -7.72
C GLU A 183 4.78 -2.22 -7.46
N ASN A 184 5.51 -1.34 -8.16
CA ASN A 184 5.36 0.11 -8.02
C ASN A 184 3.97 0.58 -8.48
N GLU A 185 3.45 0.05 -9.59
CA GLU A 185 2.09 0.37 -10.04
C GLU A 185 1.02 -0.11 -9.06
N MET A 186 1.17 -1.30 -8.47
CA MET A 186 0.27 -1.77 -7.42
C MET A 186 0.35 -0.89 -6.17
N ASN A 187 1.54 -0.40 -5.81
CA ASN A 187 1.69 0.58 -4.73
C ASN A 187 0.99 1.90 -5.06
N ASN A 188 1.09 2.40 -6.29
CA ASN A 188 0.38 3.62 -6.71
C ASN A 188 -1.14 3.45 -6.59
N VAL A 189 -1.67 2.26 -6.87
CA VAL A 189 -3.09 1.97 -6.64
C VAL A 189 -3.43 1.98 -5.15
N ILE A 190 -2.57 1.43 -4.29
CA ILE A 190 -2.74 1.50 -2.83
C ILE A 190 -2.75 2.96 -2.35
N GLU A 191 -1.83 3.79 -2.85
CA GLU A 191 -1.78 5.23 -2.52
C GLU A 191 -3.05 5.96 -2.98
N LEU A 192 -3.54 5.68 -4.19
CA LEU A 192 -4.81 6.23 -4.66
C LEU A 192 -5.97 5.85 -3.72
N ILE A 193 -5.97 4.61 -3.22
CA ILE A 193 -6.97 4.16 -2.25
C ILE A 193 -6.85 4.94 -0.93
N PHE A 194 -5.62 5.18 -0.45
CA PHE A 194 -5.39 5.99 0.74
C PHE A 194 -5.82 7.45 0.56
N ASP A 195 -5.58 8.07 -0.59
CA ASP A 195 -6.05 9.44 -0.88
C ASP A 195 -7.59 9.57 -0.75
N HIS A 196 -8.34 8.51 -1.11
CA HIS A 196 -9.79 8.48 -0.93
C HIS A 196 -10.18 8.35 0.56
N VAL A 197 -9.49 7.51 1.33
CA VAL A 197 -9.67 7.40 2.78
C VAL A 197 -9.39 8.73 3.47
N ASP A 198 -8.30 9.38 3.09
CA ASP A 198 -7.85 10.66 3.63
C ASP A 198 -8.89 11.76 3.39
N THR A 199 -9.47 11.82 2.19
CA THR A 199 -10.49 12.80 1.82
C THR A 199 -11.78 12.61 2.64
N LEU A 200 -12.21 11.35 2.80
CA LEU A 200 -13.37 10.99 3.62
C LEU A 200 -13.16 11.33 5.09
N PHE A 201 -12.01 10.95 5.63
CA PHE A 201 -11.64 11.24 7.01
C PHE A 201 -11.61 12.75 7.26
N CYS A 202 -11.04 13.52 6.34
CA CYS A 202 -11.04 14.97 6.44
C CYS A 202 -12.41 15.60 6.41
N ALA A 203 -13.31 15.13 5.54
CA ALA A 203 -14.68 15.64 5.50
C ALA A 203 -15.42 15.38 6.83
N SER A 204 -15.20 14.23 7.46
CA SER A 204 -15.76 13.88 8.75
C SER A 204 -15.15 14.69 9.91
N LEU A 205 -13.82 14.83 9.93
CA LEU A 205 -13.11 15.63 10.92
C LEU A 205 -13.55 17.09 10.85
N LYS A 206 -13.66 17.66 9.64
CA LYS A 206 -14.15 19.02 9.42
C LYS A 206 -15.55 19.22 9.99
N ASP A 207 -16.47 18.30 9.75
CA ASP A 207 -17.83 18.39 10.29
C ASP A 207 -17.87 18.37 11.82
N LYS A 208 -17.10 17.46 12.45
CA LYS A 208 -17.04 17.37 13.92
C LYS A 208 -16.40 18.59 14.54
N VAL A 209 -15.34 19.12 13.93
CA VAL A 209 -14.66 20.35 14.38
C VAL A 209 -15.53 21.59 14.12
N SER A 210 -16.30 21.64 13.04
CA SER A 210 -17.27 22.73 12.82
C SER A 210 -18.40 22.71 13.85
N LYS A 211 -18.97 21.53 14.15
CA LYS A 211 -19.95 21.37 15.24
C LYS A 211 -19.38 21.75 16.60
N TYR A 212 -18.11 21.43 16.86
CA TYR A 212 -17.40 21.89 18.06
C TYR A 212 -17.48 23.42 18.22
N TYR A 213 -17.24 24.18 17.14
CA TYR A 213 -17.32 25.64 17.18
C TYR A 213 -18.76 26.18 17.28
N GLU A 214 -19.76 25.43 16.80
CA GLU A 214 -21.17 25.83 16.90
C GLU A 214 -21.74 25.55 18.32
N ASP A 215 -21.37 24.43 18.93
CA ASP A 215 -21.89 23.96 20.23
C ASP A 215 -21.18 24.61 21.44
N GLU A 216 -20.05 25.30 21.26
CA GLU A 216 -19.28 25.98 22.31
C GLU A 216 -20.08 27.09 23.04
N LYS A 217 -21.25 27.49 22.50
CA LYS A 217 -22.21 28.35 23.22
C LYS A 217 -22.89 27.65 24.41
N ASN A 218 -22.78 26.33 24.54
CA ASN A 218 -23.34 25.55 25.63
C ASN A 218 -22.22 24.99 26.53
N GLU A 219 -22.09 25.53 27.75
CA GLU A 219 -21.00 25.28 28.72
C GLU A 219 -20.82 23.82 29.24
N ASN A 220 -21.55 22.83 28.71
CA ASN A 220 -21.68 21.50 29.36
C ASN A 220 -21.18 20.29 28.56
N VAL A 221 -20.57 20.47 27.39
CA VAL A 221 -20.00 19.35 26.61
C VAL A 221 -18.48 19.48 26.62
N ASP A 222 -17.75 18.36 26.80
CA ASP A 222 -16.31 18.24 26.50
C ASP A 222 -16.14 17.58 25.12
N PRO A 223 -16.33 18.34 24.03
CA PRO A 223 -16.27 17.83 22.66
C PRO A 223 -14.87 17.41 22.22
N MET A 224 -13.81 17.74 22.97
CA MET A 224 -12.47 17.16 22.75
C MET A 224 -12.44 15.68 23.09
N LYS A 225 -13.25 15.26 24.06
CA LYS A 225 -13.49 13.83 24.33
C LYS A 225 -14.13 13.14 23.13
N ASP A 226 -15.05 13.79 22.42
CA ASP A 226 -15.73 13.22 21.26
C ASP A 226 -14.83 13.13 20.02
N ILE A 227 -13.97 14.13 19.79
CA ILE A 227 -12.94 14.09 18.73
C ILE A 227 -11.89 13.02 19.05
N ASN A 228 -11.42 12.95 20.29
CA ASN A 228 -10.46 11.93 20.71
C ASN A 228 -11.06 10.53 20.66
N GLN A 229 -12.30 10.32 21.13
CA GLN A 229 -13.00 9.03 20.98
C GLN A 229 -13.21 8.65 19.52
N TYR A 230 -13.52 9.61 18.65
CA TYR A 230 -13.63 9.33 17.22
C TYR A 230 -12.31 8.82 16.65
N ILE A 231 -11.21 9.51 16.95
CA ILE A 231 -9.88 9.17 16.42
C ILE A 231 -9.38 7.85 17.02
N ASP A 232 -9.49 7.68 18.34
CA ASP A 232 -9.10 6.46 19.05
C ASP A 232 -9.92 5.25 18.62
N HIS A 233 -11.24 5.36 18.67
CA HIS A 233 -12.13 4.21 18.63
C HIS A 233 -12.66 3.92 17.22
N GLU A 234 -12.76 4.91 16.33
CA GLU A 234 -13.27 4.71 14.97
C GLU A 234 -12.17 4.59 13.92
N ILE A 235 -11.07 5.32 14.06
CA ILE A 235 -10.03 5.34 13.03
C ILE A 235 -8.89 4.43 13.44
N VAL A 236 -8.24 4.72 14.56
CA VAL A 236 -6.97 4.09 14.87
C VAL A 236 -7.19 2.66 15.34
N ALA A 237 -8.13 2.39 16.27
CA ALA A 237 -8.41 1.02 16.72
C ALA A 237 -8.85 0.06 15.61
N LYS A 238 -9.28 0.59 14.45
CA LYS A 238 -9.89 -0.20 13.38
C LYS A 238 -8.96 -0.37 12.19
N LEU A 239 -8.25 0.70 11.83
CA LEU A 239 -7.09 0.57 10.94
C LEU A 239 -6.05 -0.39 11.52
N ASP A 240 -5.84 -0.37 12.84
CA ASP A 240 -4.89 -1.25 13.55
C ASP A 240 -5.38 -2.71 13.63
N LYS A 241 -6.70 -2.94 13.58
CA LYS A 241 -7.29 -4.30 13.51
C LYS A 241 -7.35 -4.85 12.09
N SER A 242 -7.60 -3.98 11.11
CA SER A 242 -7.96 -4.39 9.76
C SER A 242 -6.79 -4.32 8.78
N LEU A 243 -5.73 -3.53 9.01
CA LEU A 243 -4.53 -3.52 8.16
C LEU A 243 -3.42 -4.41 8.74
N LYS A 244 -2.54 -4.91 7.87
CA LYS A 244 -1.27 -5.48 8.32
C LYS A 244 -0.37 -4.38 8.91
N VAL A 245 0.45 -4.74 9.89
CA VAL A 245 1.39 -3.85 10.61
C VAL A 245 2.17 -2.92 9.66
N THR A 246 2.71 -3.44 8.55
CA THR A 246 3.49 -2.66 7.58
C THR A 246 2.69 -1.62 6.77
N GLN A 247 1.37 -1.75 6.71
CA GLN A 247 0.48 -0.79 6.05
C GLN A 247 -0.21 0.13 7.07
N CYS A 248 -0.39 -0.32 8.33
CA CYS A 248 -0.94 0.52 9.40
C CYS A 248 -0.16 1.81 9.60
N SER A 249 1.17 1.75 9.63
CA SER A 249 2.02 2.93 9.84
C SER A 249 1.93 3.95 8.71
N ARG A 250 1.92 3.48 7.46
CA ARG A 250 1.79 4.33 6.27
C ARG A 250 0.45 5.05 6.26
N VAL A 251 -0.64 4.32 6.50
CA VAL A 251 -1.99 4.89 6.58
C VAL A 251 -2.13 5.85 7.74
N ALA A 252 -1.60 5.49 8.90
CA ALA A 252 -1.66 6.37 10.06
C ALA A 252 -0.86 7.66 9.85
N CYS A 253 0.29 7.60 9.17
CA CYS A 253 1.06 8.80 8.80
C CYS A 253 0.29 9.68 7.81
N ALA A 254 -0.31 9.10 6.76
CA ALA A 254 -1.12 9.81 5.79
C ALA A 254 -2.32 10.51 6.45
N ILE A 255 -3.08 9.77 7.25
CA ILE A 255 -4.21 10.28 8.04
C ILE A 255 -3.75 11.38 8.99
N HIS A 256 -2.59 11.21 9.65
CA HIS A 256 -2.07 12.23 10.54
C HIS A 256 -1.80 13.53 9.79
N ILE A 257 -1.03 13.51 8.70
CA ILE A 257 -0.74 14.70 7.88
C ILE A 257 -2.04 15.34 7.39
N LYS A 258 -2.98 14.52 6.91
CA LYS A 258 -4.24 15.00 6.38
C LYS A 258 -5.12 15.63 7.45
N ALA A 259 -5.19 15.04 8.65
CA ALA A 259 -5.86 15.63 9.82
C ALA A 259 -5.35 17.05 10.08
N LEU A 260 -4.04 17.24 10.00
CA LEU A 260 -3.39 18.52 10.25
C LEU A 260 -3.68 19.55 9.16
N GLN A 261 -3.64 19.15 7.89
CA GLN A 261 -4.04 20.00 6.77
C GLN A 261 -5.51 20.44 6.91
N CYS A 262 -6.39 19.52 7.30
CA CYS A 262 -7.81 19.83 7.47
C CYS A 262 -8.07 20.73 8.69
N LEU A 263 -7.34 20.56 9.80
CA LEU A 263 -7.37 21.53 10.89
C LEU A 263 -6.89 22.90 10.45
N ARG A 264 -5.82 22.99 9.64
CA ARG A 264 -5.31 24.26 9.11
C ARG A 264 -6.34 24.99 8.25
N GLU A 265 -7.07 24.27 7.42
CA GLU A 265 -8.12 24.83 6.55
C GLU A 265 -9.36 25.31 7.32
N LEU A 266 -9.61 24.74 8.51
CA LEU A 266 -10.73 25.11 9.37
C LEU A 266 -10.44 26.31 10.27
N LEU A 267 -9.19 26.74 10.39
CA LEU A 267 -8.83 27.88 11.23
C LEU A 267 -9.38 29.17 10.62
N PRO A 268 -10.29 29.89 11.31
CA PRO A 268 -10.71 31.19 10.85
C PRO A 268 -9.52 32.16 10.91
N LEU A 269 -9.49 33.10 9.97
CA LEU A 269 -8.66 34.29 10.09
C LEU A 269 -9.38 35.23 11.08
N GLN A 270 -8.75 35.49 12.24
CA GLN A 270 -9.18 36.42 13.31
C GLN A 270 -10.03 35.83 14.45
N GLU A 271 -9.53 34.81 15.14
CA GLU A 271 -10.07 34.37 16.44
C GLU A 271 -9.21 34.86 17.62
N PRO A 272 -9.73 34.88 18.87
CA PRO A 272 -8.93 35.29 20.03
C PRO A 272 -7.79 34.30 20.34
N PRO A 273 -6.70 34.72 21.01
CA PRO A 273 -5.56 33.85 21.33
C PRO A 273 -5.93 32.56 22.07
N ASP A 274 -6.91 32.62 22.97
CA ASP A 274 -7.44 31.48 23.73
C ASP A 274 -8.02 30.37 22.83
N PHE A 275 -8.57 30.75 21.67
CA PHE A 275 -9.02 29.80 20.65
C PHE A 275 -7.82 29.02 20.07
N TYR A 276 -6.77 29.71 19.66
CA TYR A 276 -5.60 29.09 19.07
C TYR A 276 -4.81 28.25 20.09
N GLU A 277 -4.80 28.63 21.37
CA GLU A 277 -4.21 27.81 22.44
C GLU A 277 -4.93 26.46 22.59
N ARG A 278 -6.26 26.45 22.46
CA ARG A 278 -7.08 25.22 22.51
C ARG A 278 -6.88 24.34 21.28
N VAL A 279 -6.78 24.92 20.09
CA VAL A 279 -6.42 24.16 18.88
C VAL A 279 -5.00 23.59 18.99
N LEU A 280 -4.05 24.36 19.53
CA LEU A 280 -2.67 23.91 19.75
C LEU A 280 -2.60 22.73 20.73
N ARG A 281 -3.38 22.74 21.82
CA ARG A 281 -3.47 21.59 22.74
C ARG A 281 -4.02 20.35 22.04
N THR A 282 -5.03 20.50 21.20
CA THR A 282 -5.65 19.41 20.42
C THR A 282 -4.66 18.83 19.42
N PHE A 283 -3.99 19.71 18.69
CA PHE A 283 -2.91 19.39 17.76
C PHE A 283 -1.78 18.59 18.44
N ASN A 284 -1.34 19.03 19.63
CA ASN A 284 -0.26 18.37 20.36
C ASN A 284 -0.67 17.00 20.90
N HIS A 285 -1.91 16.83 21.35
CA HIS A 285 -2.42 15.51 21.75
C HIS A 285 -2.49 14.55 20.57
N LEU A 286 -3.02 14.99 19.42
CA LEU A 286 -3.06 14.20 18.20
C LEU A 286 -1.66 13.80 17.74
N THR A 287 -0.73 14.75 17.68
CA THR A 287 0.65 14.48 17.28
C THR A 287 1.31 13.48 18.22
N LYS A 288 1.21 13.68 19.54
CA LYS A 288 1.78 12.78 20.54
C LYS A 288 1.16 11.38 20.47
N TYR A 289 -0.13 11.28 20.17
CA TYR A 289 -0.81 10.02 19.99
C TYR A 289 -0.22 9.20 18.84
N PHE A 290 -0.13 9.78 17.65
CA PHE A 290 0.46 9.11 16.49
C PHE A 290 1.96 8.80 16.71
N GLU A 291 2.72 9.73 17.32
CA GLU A 291 4.14 9.51 17.66
C GLU A 291 4.36 8.37 18.67
N THR A 292 3.42 8.16 19.61
CA THR A 292 3.54 7.10 20.63
C THR A 292 3.18 5.74 20.05
N LYS A 293 2.14 5.68 19.21
CA LYS A 293 1.63 4.42 18.66
C LYS A 293 2.47 3.88 17.49
N TYR A 294 3.05 4.75 16.67
CA TYR A 294 3.83 4.37 15.49
C TYR A 294 5.34 4.61 15.65
N ARG A 295 5.82 4.64 16.90
CA ARG A 295 7.20 4.98 17.30
C ARG A 295 8.28 4.09 16.65
N GLU A 296 7.98 2.83 16.39
CA GLU A 296 8.97 1.83 15.93
C GLU A 296 9.22 1.88 14.41
N GLU A 297 8.31 2.46 13.63
CA GLU A 297 8.43 2.53 12.18
C GLU A 297 8.79 3.96 11.74
N GLN A 298 10.10 4.26 11.79
CA GLN A 298 10.71 5.56 11.49
C GLN A 298 10.63 5.99 10.00
N HIS A 299 9.44 5.94 9.41
CA HIS A 299 9.15 6.56 8.13
C HIS A 299 8.00 7.56 8.24
N ILE A 300 8.02 8.41 9.28
CA ILE A 300 7.50 9.77 9.09
C ILE A 300 8.48 10.41 8.11
N HIS A 301 8.08 10.52 6.83
CA HIS A 301 8.89 11.21 5.82
C HIS A 301 9.39 12.54 6.40
N SER A 302 10.66 12.87 6.19
CA SER A 302 11.25 14.13 6.67
C SER A 302 10.39 15.36 6.33
N SER A 303 9.75 15.32 5.16
CA SER A 303 8.77 16.30 4.68
C SER A 303 7.56 16.46 5.61
N SER A 304 7.00 15.35 6.12
CA SER A 304 5.85 15.36 7.03
C SER A 304 6.23 15.98 8.38
N ARG A 305 7.46 15.75 8.86
CA ARG A 305 7.96 16.35 10.11
C ARG A 305 8.14 17.86 9.99
N GLU A 306 8.55 18.34 8.81
CA GLU A 306 8.66 19.76 8.50
C GLU A 306 7.29 20.45 8.43
N GLU A 307 6.28 19.80 7.83
CA GLU A 307 4.90 20.30 7.80
C GLU A 307 4.28 20.39 9.21
N ILE A 308 4.44 19.33 10.02
CA ILE A 308 3.98 19.27 11.41
C ILE A 308 4.61 20.41 12.23
N THR A 309 5.93 20.59 12.13
CA THR A 309 6.66 21.63 12.88
C THR A 309 6.31 23.04 12.42
N THR A 310 6.13 23.24 11.12
CA THR A 310 5.72 24.54 10.55
C THR A 310 4.32 24.90 11.01
N PHE A 311 3.37 23.97 10.96
CA PHE A 311 2.00 24.22 11.40
C PHE A 311 1.91 24.44 12.92
N ARG A 312 2.67 23.67 13.72
CA ARG A 312 2.81 23.92 15.16
C ARG A 312 3.29 25.34 15.44
N ARG A 313 4.34 25.79 14.75
CA ARG A 313 4.89 27.15 14.92
C ARG A 313 3.86 28.22 14.59
N THR A 314 3.08 28.03 13.53
CA THR A 314 1.99 28.93 13.16
C THR A 314 0.91 29.00 14.24
N LEU A 315 0.47 27.86 14.77
CA LEU A 315 -0.50 27.81 15.88
C LEU A 315 0.04 28.47 17.16
N GLU A 316 1.30 28.24 17.50
CA GLU A 316 1.95 28.91 18.64
C GLU A 316 2.01 30.43 18.47
N GLN A 317 2.23 30.92 17.24
CA GLN A 317 2.22 32.37 16.96
C GLN A 317 0.82 32.96 17.17
N PHE A 318 -0.23 32.29 16.68
CA PHE A 318 -1.60 32.76 16.85
C PHE A 318 -2.14 32.60 18.29
N ALA A 319 -1.64 31.62 19.05
CA ALA A 319 -1.97 31.41 20.45
C ALA A 319 -1.24 32.37 21.40
N SER A 320 -0.18 33.03 20.93
CA SER A 320 0.60 33.95 21.76
C SER A 320 -0.14 35.28 21.93
N SER A 321 -0.15 35.81 23.16
CA SER A 321 -0.63 37.19 23.38
C SER A 321 0.27 38.21 22.69
N THR A 322 -0.24 39.42 22.45
CA THR A 322 0.53 40.52 21.85
C THR A 322 1.82 40.81 22.62
N GLU A 323 1.80 40.68 23.95
CA GLU A 323 2.98 40.82 24.81
C GLU A 323 4.00 39.68 24.61
N GLN A 324 3.55 38.43 24.46
CA GLN A 324 4.42 37.29 24.21
C GLN A 324 5.07 37.34 22.82
N LEU A 325 4.34 37.84 21.82
CA LEU A 325 4.88 38.07 20.47
C LEU A 325 5.93 39.18 20.47
N GLN A 326 5.69 40.27 21.21
CA GLN A 326 6.69 41.32 21.41
C GLN A 326 7.92 40.78 22.13
N LEU A 327 7.75 39.98 23.18
CA LEU A 327 8.86 39.38 23.93
C LEU A 327 9.70 38.44 23.06
N ARG A 328 9.07 37.58 22.23
CA ARG A 328 9.77 36.72 21.25
C ARG A 328 10.50 37.53 20.19
N TYR A 329 9.91 38.61 19.69
CA TYR A 329 10.55 39.51 18.71
C TYR A 329 11.79 40.18 19.31
N PHE A 330 11.69 40.72 20.53
CA PHE A 330 12.83 41.33 21.22
C PHE A 330 13.92 40.31 21.58
N GLN A 331 13.56 39.06 21.90
CA GLN A 331 14.52 37.97 22.10
C GLN A 331 15.24 37.57 20.80
N ASP A 332 14.54 37.53 19.66
CA ASP A 332 15.14 37.19 18.36
C ASP A 332 16.08 38.29 17.84
N ILE A 333 15.79 39.56 18.16
CA ILE A 333 16.72 40.68 17.94
C ILE A 333 17.91 40.60 18.88
N ALA A 334 17.69 40.37 20.17
CA ALA A 334 18.77 40.26 21.16
C ALA A 334 19.69 39.05 20.88
N GLY A 335 19.18 37.98 20.27
CA GLY A 335 19.97 36.83 19.82
C GLY A 335 20.80 37.09 18.56
N LYS A 336 20.36 38.01 17.68
CA LYS A 336 21.10 38.43 16.48
C LYS A 336 22.15 39.52 16.77
N ASP A 337 21.94 40.31 17.82
CA ASP A 337 22.86 41.36 18.28
C ASP A 337 23.82 40.91 19.40
N SER A 338 23.94 39.61 19.68
CA SER A 338 24.93 39.13 20.65
C SER A 338 26.35 39.23 20.08
N PRO A 339 27.24 40.06 20.66
CA PRO A 339 28.61 40.25 20.18
C PRO A 339 29.50 39.12 20.72
N VAL A 340 29.22 37.87 20.34
CA VAL A 340 30.02 36.71 20.75
C VAL A 340 30.76 36.04 19.58
N ASN A 341 30.61 36.56 18.36
CA ASN A 341 31.39 36.12 17.19
C ASN A 341 32.49 37.11 16.75
N MET A 342 33.03 37.91 17.68
CA MET A 342 34.30 38.61 17.49
C MET A 342 35.13 38.52 18.76
N LEU A 343 35.77 37.37 18.97
CA LEU A 343 37.08 37.22 19.63
C LEU A 343 37.67 35.84 19.33
#